data_AF-A0A813HC22-F1
#
_entry.id   AF-A0A813HC22-F1
#
_cell.length_a   1.000
_cell.length_b   1.000
_cell.length_c   1.000
_cell.angle_alpha   90.00
_cell.angle_beta   90.00
_cell.angle_gamma   90.00
#
_symmetry.space_group_name_H-M   'P 1'
#
loop_
_entity.id
_entity.type
_entity.pdbx_description
1 polymer ?
#
loop_
_entity_poly.entity_id
_entity_poly.type
_entity_poly.pdbx_seq_one_letter_code
_entity_poly.pdbx_strand_id
1 'polypeptide(L)'
;MYCGDWWRTDFFFNITVGELIGEKWLHTPRVQELIDIMQINTSWRINAVSDGQRRRCQLLECLAEEKKVYILDEITTDLDLFAREGLLRFLQRESDEKGATIFYATHIFDHLAEWATHLLFLTKGKVERSSSLKDLVEFQQLVAQKVQCPLYTLMKDWISQSYNAVVEPDPQGLGPPLEQVDGAVLETKNLTYAYGGCTNPQLKDVSFSFGRGAKILVVGANGAGKSTLLSILGGKRMIPRGFASIMGKDCFNDMGVGKEVMYCGDWWRTKFFMNLTFGELLGEVAL
;
A
#
# COMPACT_ATOMS: atom_id res chain seq x y z
N MET A 1 -29.04 1.82 11.61
CA MET A 1 -28.30 0.94 10.69
C MET A 1 -26.83 1.33 10.81
N TYR A 2 -26.16 0.70 11.77
CA TYR A 2 -24.81 1.03 12.21
C TYR A 2 -23.87 -0.01 11.60
N CYS A 3 -22.90 0.44 10.80
CA CYS A 3 -21.92 -0.38 10.11
C CYS A 3 -20.57 -0.16 10.81
N GLY A 4 -20.22 -1.03 11.76
CA GLY A 4 -18.97 -0.89 12.51
C GLY A 4 -18.86 -1.84 13.69
N ASP A 5 -19.10 -3.15 13.50
CA ASP A 5 -18.94 -4.12 14.60
C ASP A 5 -18.69 -5.58 14.17
N TRP A 6 -18.19 -5.85 12.96
CA TRP A 6 -17.99 -7.24 12.49
C TRP A 6 -16.82 -7.97 13.15
N TRP A 7 -15.94 -7.26 13.86
CA TRP A 7 -14.85 -7.86 14.62
C TRP A 7 -15.19 -8.11 16.11
N ARG A 8 -16.39 -7.75 16.58
CA ARG A 8 -16.85 -8.18 17.91
C ARG A 8 -17.29 -9.64 17.93
N THR A 9 -17.69 -10.18 16.79
CA THR A 9 -18.43 -11.45 16.73
C THR A 9 -17.62 -12.69 16.36
N ASP A 10 -16.41 -12.57 15.78
CA ASP A 10 -15.65 -13.74 15.32
C ASP A 10 -14.25 -13.91 15.95
N PHE A 11 -13.78 -12.99 16.80
CA PHE A 11 -12.64 -13.25 17.68
C PHE A 11 -13.15 -13.79 19.03
N PHE A 12 -13.41 -15.10 19.07
CA PHE A 12 -13.68 -15.85 20.30
C PHE A 12 -12.49 -15.88 21.29
N PHE A 13 -11.33 -15.34 20.89
CA PHE A 13 -10.09 -15.42 21.65
C PHE A 13 -9.80 -14.15 22.42
N ASN A 14 -9.85 -14.27 23.74
CA ASN A 14 -9.47 -13.26 24.72
C ASN A 14 -7.93 -13.16 24.85
N ILE A 15 -7.25 -12.90 23.74
CA ILE A 15 -5.79 -12.76 23.69
C ILE A 15 -5.35 -11.31 23.80
N THR A 16 -4.15 -11.13 24.31
CA THR A 16 -3.43 -9.87 24.39
C THR A 16 -2.69 -9.57 23.09
N VAL A 17 -2.33 -8.31 22.87
CA VAL A 17 -1.49 -7.91 21.73
C VAL A 17 -0.14 -8.62 21.77
N GLY A 18 0.45 -8.81 22.96
CA GLY A 18 1.71 -9.54 23.12
C GLY A 18 1.60 -10.99 22.64
N GLU A 19 0.51 -11.66 22.98
CA GLU A 19 0.22 -13.03 22.51
C GLU A 19 -0.05 -13.09 21.01
N LEU A 20 -0.71 -12.06 20.44
CA LEU A 20 -0.95 -11.96 18.99
C LEU A 20 0.36 -11.87 18.20
N ILE A 21 1.29 -11.03 18.65
CA ILE A 21 2.61 -10.86 18.01
C ILE A 21 3.49 -12.10 18.23
N GLY A 22 3.33 -12.77 19.36
CA GLY A 22 4.10 -13.95 19.75
C GLY A 22 5.47 -13.61 20.34
N GLU A 23 5.93 -14.44 21.27
CA GLU A 23 7.18 -14.22 22.03
C GLU A 23 8.42 -14.07 21.15
N LYS A 24 8.43 -14.77 20.00
CA LYS A 24 9.51 -14.70 19.01
C LYS A 24 9.82 -13.27 18.57
N TRP A 25 8.79 -12.46 18.34
CA TRP A 25 8.93 -11.12 17.76
C TRP A 25 8.85 -10.02 18.82
N LEU A 26 8.15 -10.27 19.92
CA LEU A 26 7.83 -9.28 20.96
C LEU A 26 9.06 -8.52 21.47
N HIS A 27 10.18 -9.21 21.66
CA HIS A 27 11.41 -8.63 22.22
C HIS A 27 12.41 -8.13 21.18
N THR A 28 12.05 -8.15 19.88
CA THR A 28 12.94 -7.67 18.84
C THR A 28 13.03 -6.13 18.86
N PRO A 29 14.20 -5.52 18.58
CA PRO A 29 14.35 -4.06 18.54
C PRO A 29 13.35 -3.38 17.59
N ARG A 30 13.05 -4.04 16.46
CA ARG A 30 12.07 -3.59 15.47
C ARG A 30 10.66 -3.48 16.05
N VAL A 31 10.19 -4.55 16.71
CA VAL A 31 8.84 -4.57 17.29
C VAL A 31 8.73 -3.59 18.46
N GLN A 32 9.77 -3.46 19.27
CA GLN A 32 9.80 -2.47 20.36
C GLN A 32 9.73 -1.04 19.82
N GLU A 33 10.50 -0.72 18.79
CA GLU A 33 10.42 0.60 18.13
C GLU A 33 9.02 0.87 17.55
N LEU A 34 8.40 -0.12 16.91
CA LEU A 34 7.04 0.01 16.39
C LEU A 34 5.98 0.16 17.50
N ILE A 35 6.16 -0.54 18.62
CA ILE A 35 5.33 -0.39 19.82
C ILE A 35 5.41 1.03 20.35
N ASP A 36 6.61 1.60 20.41
CA ASP A 36 6.83 2.97 20.89
C ASP A 36 6.25 4.02 19.94
N ILE A 37 6.51 3.89 18.63
CA ILE A 37 5.98 4.78 17.59
C ILE A 37 4.44 4.78 17.62
N MET A 38 3.84 3.61 17.71
CA MET A 38 2.39 3.45 17.68
C MET A 38 1.75 3.49 19.08
N GLN A 39 2.52 3.72 20.15
CA GLN A 39 2.04 3.74 21.54
C GLN A 39 1.11 2.55 21.88
N ILE A 40 1.57 1.34 21.57
CA ILE A 40 0.80 0.11 21.77
C ILE A 40 1.07 -0.43 23.17
N ASN A 41 0.02 -0.83 23.88
CA ASN A 41 0.20 -1.61 25.10
C ASN A 41 0.03 -3.10 24.79
N THR A 42 1.08 -3.88 25.03
CA THR A 42 1.09 -5.32 24.75
C THR A 42 0.09 -6.10 25.59
N SER A 43 -0.34 -5.57 26.74
CA SER A 43 -1.35 -6.16 27.62
C SER A 43 -2.79 -5.84 27.21
N TRP A 44 -3.00 -4.99 26.19
CA TRP A 44 -4.34 -4.75 25.67
C TRP A 44 -4.96 -6.03 25.13
N ARG A 45 -6.25 -6.22 25.41
CA ARG A 45 -7.02 -7.33 24.85
C ARG A 45 -7.68 -6.90 23.55
N ILE A 46 -7.53 -7.73 22.51
CA ILE A 46 -7.98 -7.40 21.14
C ILE A 46 -9.49 -7.15 21.05
N ASN A 47 -10.28 -7.72 21.96
CA ASN A 47 -11.74 -7.52 22.03
C ASN A 47 -12.17 -6.24 22.78
N ALA A 48 -11.23 -5.55 23.45
CA ALA A 48 -11.50 -4.42 24.33
C ALA A 48 -10.80 -3.12 23.88
N VAL A 49 -10.10 -3.14 22.76
CA VAL A 49 -9.44 -1.97 22.16
C VAL A 49 -10.41 -1.15 21.29
N SER A 50 -10.17 0.16 21.21
CA SER A 50 -10.87 1.03 20.24
C SER A 50 -10.43 0.73 18.81
N ASP A 51 -11.18 1.19 17.80
CA ASP A 51 -10.84 0.96 16.39
C ASP A 51 -9.46 1.51 16.02
N GLY A 52 -9.10 2.70 16.51
CA GLY A 52 -7.76 3.28 16.31
C GLY A 52 -6.65 2.50 17.02
N GLN A 53 -6.91 1.94 18.21
CA GLN A 53 -5.96 1.04 18.88
C GLN A 53 -5.79 -0.28 18.12
N ARG A 54 -6.91 -0.86 17.63
CA ARG A 54 -6.88 -2.06 16.79
C ARG A 54 -6.04 -1.83 15.55
N ARG A 55 -6.22 -0.71 14.85
CA ARG A 55 -5.46 -0.40 13.63
C ARG A 55 -3.95 -0.37 13.88
N ARG A 56 -3.54 0.23 15.00
CA ARG A 56 -2.14 0.26 15.43
C ARG A 56 -1.60 -1.15 15.68
N CYS A 57 -2.37 -2.00 16.36
CA CYS A 57 -1.99 -3.40 16.60
C CYS A 57 -1.88 -4.22 15.31
N GLN A 58 -2.77 -3.99 14.34
CA GLN A 58 -2.71 -4.64 13.02
C GLN A 58 -1.48 -4.19 12.22
N LEU A 59 -1.16 -2.89 12.24
CA LEU A 59 0.06 -2.38 11.61
C LEU A 59 1.31 -2.99 12.25
N LEU A 60 1.32 -3.14 13.59
CA LEU A 60 2.41 -3.81 14.31
C LEU A 60 2.57 -5.26 13.84
N GLU A 61 1.48 -6.02 13.75
CA GLU A 61 1.51 -7.41 13.27
C GLU A 61 2.09 -7.49 11.85
N CYS A 62 1.65 -6.61 10.94
CA CYS A 62 2.14 -6.57 9.56
C CYS A 62 3.63 -6.24 9.47
N LEU A 63 4.06 -5.26 10.26
CA LEU A 63 5.40 -4.69 10.24
C LEU A 63 6.37 -5.43 11.16
N ALA A 64 5.91 -6.39 11.97
CA ALA A 64 6.75 -7.14 12.89
C ALA A 64 7.89 -7.88 12.17
N GLU A 65 7.63 -8.34 10.96
CA GLU A 65 8.62 -8.93 10.08
C GLU A 65 9.17 -7.92 9.06
N GLU A 66 10.45 -8.05 8.74
CA GLU A 66 11.05 -7.34 7.62
C GLU A 66 10.57 -7.91 6.28
N LYS A 67 10.30 -7.03 5.32
CA LYS A 67 9.81 -7.36 3.97
C LYS A 67 10.58 -6.56 2.94
N LYS A 68 10.69 -7.11 1.72
CA LYS A 68 11.40 -6.44 0.61
C LYS A 68 10.51 -5.44 -0.12
N VAL A 69 9.20 -5.66 -0.10
CA VAL A 69 8.22 -4.77 -0.73
C VAL A 69 7.08 -4.47 0.23
N TYR A 70 6.73 -3.21 0.39
CA TYR A 70 5.63 -2.71 1.22
C TYR A 70 4.59 -2.04 0.33
N ILE A 71 3.39 -2.62 0.24
CA ILE A 71 2.25 -2.05 -0.51
C ILE A 71 1.24 -1.54 0.51
N LEU A 72 1.00 -0.25 0.55
CA LEU A 72 0.29 0.43 1.64
C LEU A 72 -0.88 1.24 1.07
N ASP A 73 -2.10 1.00 1.53
CA ASP A 73 -3.29 1.76 1.12
C ASP A 73 -3.85 2.52 2.33
N GLU A 74 -3.73 3.84 2.31
CA GLU A 74 -4.27 4.77 3.31
C GLU A 74 -3.93 4.44 4.77
N ILE A 75 -2.78 3.81 5.04
CA ILE A 75 -2.47 3.20 6.34
C ILE A 75 -2.40 4.18 7.53
N THR A 76 -2.19 5.47 7.27
CA THR A 76 -1.96 6.51 8.29
C THR A 76 -3.22 7.22 8.76
N THR A 77 -4.40 6.93 8.20
CA THR A 77 -5.61 7.73 8.42
C THR A 77 -6.11 7.76 9.87
N ASP A 78 -5.94 6.67 10.64
CA ASP A 78 -6.32 6.67 12.08
C ASP A 78 -5.11 6.78 13.02
N LEU A 79 -3.97 7.27 12.51
CA LEU A 79 -2.81 7.59 13.34
C LEU A 79 -2.82 9.08 13.70
N ASP A 80 -2.42 9.40 14.92
CA ASP A 80 -2.13 10.79 15.30
C ASP A 80 -0.88 11.32 14.57
N LEU A 81 -0.63 12.63 14.69
CA LEU A 81 0.49 13.30 14.03
C LEU A 81 1.85 12.67 14.35
N PHE A 82 2.07 12.28 15.61
CA PHE A 82 3.34 11.74 16.08
C PHE A 82 3.55 10.31 15.56
N ALA A 83 2.55 9.45 15.71
CA ALA A 83 2.60 8.08 15.23
C ALA A 83 2.73 8.00 13.70
N ARG A 84 2.03 8.90 12.98
CA ARG A 84 2.15 9.02 11.52
C ARG A 84 3.57 9.37 11.10
N GLU A 85 4.15 10.41 11.69
CA GLU A 85 5.51 10.84 11.35
C GLU A 85 6.54 9.76 11.69
N GLY A 86 6.42 9.14 12.86
CA GLY A 86 7.27 8.02 13.27
C GLY A 86 7.19 6.84 12.30
N LEU A 87 5.98 6.47 11.87
CA LEU A 87 5.78 5.38 10.91
C LEU A 87 6.38 5.70 9.53
N LEU A 88 6.21 6.93 9.02
CA LEU A 88 6.81 7.34 7.76
C LEU A 88 8.35 7.34 7.82
N ARG A 89 8.94 7.80 8.93
CA ARG A 89 10.39 7.73 9.17
C ARG A 89 10.90 6.29 9.30
N PHE A 90 10.14 5.41 9.94
CA PHE A 90 10.44 3.98 9.99
C PHE A 90 10.48 3.39 8.58
N LEU A 91 9.43 3.60 7.79
CA LEU A 91 9.35 3.14 6.41
C LEU A 91 10.45 3.75 5.53
N GLN A 92 10.80 5.02 5.75
CA GLN A 92 11.91 5.65 5.05
C GLN A 92 13.23 4.91 5.28
N ARG A 93 13.55 4.57 6.54
CA ARG A 93 14.77 3.80 6.86
C ARG A 93 14.76 2.41 6.27
N GLU A 94 13.62 1.72 6.28
CA GLU A 94 13.49 0.41 5.61
C GLU A 94 13.85 0.49 4.13
N SER A 95 13.47 1.59 3.47
CA SER A 95 13.81 1.84 2.08
C SER A 95 15.28 2.23 1.90
N ASP A 96 15.77 3.20 2.68
CA ASP A 96 17.09 3.81 2.49
C ASP A 96 18.24 2.90 2.97
N GLU A 97 18.05 2.17 4.07
CA GLU A 97 19.09 1.33 4.68
C GLU A 97 19.05 -0.12 4.18
N LYS A 98 17.85 -0.65 3.91
CA LYS A 98 17.65 -2.07 3.55
C LYS A 98 17.24 -2.28 2.10
N GLY A 99 17.00 -1.20 1.35
CA GLY A 99 16.61 -1.27 -0.06
C GLY A 99 15.17 -1.73 -0.28
N ALA A 100 14.31 -1.65 0.74
CA ALA A 100 12.91 -2.02 0.61
C ALA A 100 12.19 -1.06 -0.36
N THR A 101 11.29 -1.63 -1.16
CA THR A 101 10.48 -0.86 -2.14
C THR A 101 9.11 -0.60 -1.54
N ILE A 102 8.63 0.64 -1.57
CA ILE A 102 7.40 1.06 -0.90
C ILE A 102 6.45 1.63 -1.92
N PHE A 103 5.26 1.06 -2.02
CA PHE A 103 4.18 1.47 -2.90
C PHE A 103 3.03 1.97 -2.05
N TYR A 104 2.89 3.29 -1.90
CA TYR A 104 2.00 3.91 -0.94
C TYR A 104 0.93 4.74 -1.65
N ALA A 105 -0.34 4.40 -1.44
CA ALA A 105 -1.48 5.20 -1.86
C ALA A 105 -2.02 5.98 -0.66
N THR A 106 -2.07 7.32 -0.77
CA THR A 106 -2.75 8.15 0.22
C THR A 106 -3.19 9.49 -0.35
N HIS A 107 -4.20 10.08 0.28
CA HIS A 107 -4.67 11.44 0.05
C HIS A 107 -4.07 12.47 1.02
N ILE A 108 -3.18 12.06 1.93
CA ILE A 108 -2.51 12.93 2.91
C ILE A 108 -1.08 13.19 2.43
N PHE A 109 -0.77 14.43 2.01
CA PHE A 109 0.51 14.77 1.37
C PHE A 109 1.56 15.39 2.31
N ASP A 110 1.23 15.55 3.60
CA ASP A 110 2.13 16.14 4.58
C ASP A 110 3.45 15.38 4.64
N HIS A 111 4.58 16.09 4.49
CA HIS A 111 5.94 15.55 4.47
C HIS A 111 6.24 14.50 3.38
N LEU A 112 5.28 14.17 2.52
CA LEU A 112 5.50 13.19 1.43
C LEU A 112 6.33 13.74 0.28
N ALA A 113 6.40 15.06 0.13
CA ALA A 113 7.21 15.73 -0.87
C ALA A 113 8.71 15.41 -0.74
N GLU A 114 9.21 15.27 0.49
CA GLU A 114 10.61 14.94 0.79
C GLU A 114 10.83 13.43 0.93
N TRP A 115 9.78 12.71 1.30
CA TRP A 115 9.83 11.27 1.54
C TRP A 115 9.75 10.44 0.24
N ALA A 116 8.87 10.82 -0.69
CA ALA A 116 8.64 10.06 -1.91
C ALA A 116 9.77 10.28 -2.93
N THR A 117 10.04 9.24 -3.72
CA THR A 117 11.03 9.28 -4.81
C THR A 117 10.36 9.35 -6.17
N HIS A 118 9.23 8.64 -6.31
CA HIS A 118 8.49 8.51 -7.55
C HIS A 118 7.02 8.80 -7.30
N LEU A 119 6.35 9.25 -8.36
CA LEU A 119 4.92 9.53 -8.38
C LEU A 119 4.27 8.72 -9.50
N LEU A 120 3.19 8.04 -9.17
CA LEU A 120 2.32 7.33 -10.11
C LEU A 120 0.92 7.95 -10.07
N PHE A 121 0.55 8.66 -11.14
CA PHE A 121 -0.77 9.28 -11.26
C PHE A 121 -1.71 8.39 -12.08
N LEU A 122 -2.79 7.97 -11.42
CA LEU A 122 -3.81 7.09 -11.96
C LEU A 122 -5.12 7.88 -12.16
N THR A 123 -5.64 7.87 -13.38
CA THR A 123 -6.95 8.47 -13.72
C THR A 123 -7.78 7.49 -14.54
N LYS A 124 -9.08 7.36 -14.23
CA LYS A 124 -10.04 6.55 -15.01
C LYS A 124 -9.53 5.13 -15.35
N GLY A 125 -8.76 4.50 -14.44
CA GLY A 125 -8.20 3.17 -14.62
C GLY A 125 -6.92 3.08 -15.44
N LYS A 126 -6.34 4.21 -15.88
CA LYS A 126 -5.10 4.27 -16.65
C LYS A 126 -4.02 5.01 -15.88
N VAL A 127 -2.76 4.65 -16.13
CA VAL A 127 -1.60 5.44 -15.69
C VAL A 127 -1.46 6.60 -16.64
N GLU A 128 -1.68 7.81 -16.13
CA GLU A 128 -1.50 9.04 -16.92
C GLU A 128 -0.06 9.55 -16.82
N ARG A 129 0.56 9.45 -15.63
CA ARG A 129 1.97 9.79 -15.42
C ARG A 129 2.66 8.82 -14.48
N SER A 130 3.91 8.52 -14.77
CA SER A 130 4.81 7.74 -13.93
C SER A 130 6.21 8.35 -14.06
N SER A 131 6.72 8.97 -13.02
CA SER A 131 8.03 9.63 -13.07
C SER A 131 8.66 9.80 -11.69
N SER A 132 9.96 10.08 -11.66
CA SER A 132 10.64 10.52 -10.43
C SER A 132 10.24 11.97 -10.10
N LEU A 133 10.12 12.27 -8.80
CA LEU A 133 9.80 13.62 -8.34
C LEU A 133 10.91 14.64 -8.67
N LYS A 134 12.14 14.18 -8.88
CA LYS A 134 13.27 15.04 -9.28
C LYS A 134 13.10 15.54 -10.72
N ASP A 135 12.50 14.74 -11.57
CA ASP A 135 12.34 15.03 -13.00
C ASP A 135 11.02 15.74 -13.32
N LEU A 136 10.13 15.88 -12.33
CA LEU A 136 8.86 16.59 -12.43
C LEU A 136 9.07 18.11 -12.40
N VAL A 137 9.16 18.72 -13.58
CA VAL A 137 9.39 20.17 -13.74
C VAL A 137 8.34 21.00 -13.01
N GLU A 138 7.05 20.65 -13.11
CA GLU A 138 5.99 21.41 -12.43
C GLU A 138 6.16 21.37 -10.90
N PHE A 139 6.61 20.23 -10.36
CA PHE A 139 6.91 20.10 -8.93
C PHE A 139 8.12 20.95 -8.53
N GLN A 140 9.22 20.88 -9.30
CA GLN A 140 10.43 21.66 -9.03
C GLN A 140 10.17 23.17 -9.08
N GLN A 141 9.29 23.62 -9.98
CA GLN A 141 8.87 25.04 -10.04
C GLN A 141 8.13 25.47 -8.77
N LEU A 142 7.19 24.66 -8.27
CA LEU A 142 6.45 24.95 -7.04
C LEU A 142 7.40 24.99 -5.82
N VAL A 143 8.38 24.10 -5.77
CA VAL A 143 9.43 24.10 -4.74
C VAL A 143 10.29 25.36 -4.84
N ALA A 144 10.73 25.75 -6.04
CA ALA A 144 11.53 26.96 -6.26
C ALA A 144 10.78 28.24 -5.88
N GLN A 145 9.45 28.26 -6.07
CA GLN A 145 8.56 29.35 -5.66
C GLN A 145 8.26 29.37 -4.16
N LYS A 146 8.79 28.41 -3.38
CA LYS A 146 8.54 28.26 -1.93
C LYS A 146 7.05 28.13 -1.58
N VAL A 147 6.29 27.43 -2.43
CA VAL A 147 4.90 27.10 -2.14
C VAL A 147 4.86 26.20 -0.90
N GLN A 148 3.95 26.49 0.04
CA GLN A 148 3.91 25.83 1.35
C GLN A 148 3.59 24.33 1.28
N CYS A 149 2.84 23.89 0.26
CA CYS A 149 2.49 22.48 0.04
C CYS A 149 2.58 22.13 -1.46
N PRO A 150 3.78 22.02 -2.05
CA PRO A 150 3.96 21.93 -3.50
C PRO A 150 3.32 20.67 -4.08
N LEU A 151 3.45 19.54 -3.39
CA LEU A 151 2.85 18.27 -3.80
C LEU A 151 1.32 18.34 -3.78
N TYR A 152 0.72 18.88 -2.71
CA TYR A 152 -0.74 19.06 -2.64
C TYR A 152 -1.25 19.96 -3.76
N THR A 153 -0.58 21.09 -4.02
CA THR A 153 -0.96 22.01 -5.11
C THR A 153 -0.93 21.31 -6.46
N LEU A 154 0.16 20.60 -6.77
CA LEU A 154 0.28 19.86 -8.02
C LEU A 154 -0.81 18.79 -8.17
N MET A 155 -1.07 18.01 -7.11
CA MET A 155 -2.08 16.95 -7.13
C MET A 155 -3.49 17.52 -7.25
N LYS A 156 -3.77 18.64 -6.58
CA LYS A 156 -5.05 19.35 -6.69
C LYS A 156 -5.29 19.79 -8.13
N ASP A 157 -4.27 20.33 -8.80
CA ASP A 157 -4.40 20.79 -10.19
C ASP A 157 -4.67 19.61 -11.14
N TRP A 158 -3.91 18.52 -11.04
CA TRP A 158 -4.10 17.33 -11.88
C TRP A 158 -5.45 16.65 -11.66
N ILE A 159 -5.86 16.49 -10.40
CA ILE A 159 -7.15 15.89 -10.05
C ILE A 159 -8.29 16.79 -10.54
N SER A 160 -8.18 18.10 -10.37
CA SER A 160 -9.19 19.07 -10.82
C SER A 160 -9.33 19.07 -12.35
N GLN A 161 -8.22 18.99 -13.08
CA GLN A 161 -8.22 18.83 -14.54
C GLN A 161 -8.88 17.50 -14.95
N SER A 162 -8.61 16.40 -14.23
CA SER A 162 -9.25 15.10 -14.47
C SER A 162 -10.77 15.11 -14.28
N TYR A 163 -11.28 15.87 -13.31
CA TYR A 163 -12.73 16.04 -13.09
C TYR A 163 -13.39 16.92 -14.17
N ASN A 164 -12.71 17.96 -14.63
CA ASN A 164 -13.24 18.94 -15.58
C ASN A 164 -13.03 18.55 -17.06
N ALA A 165 -12.16 17.57 -17.34
CA ALA A 165 -11.95 17.08 -18.69
C ALA A 165 -13.22 16.40 -19.22
N VAL A 166 -13.91 17.08 -20.14
CA VAL A 166 -14.91 16.47 -21.03
C VAL A 166 -14.22 15.32 -21.75
N VAL A 167 -14.84 14.13 -21.69
CA VAL A 167 -14.29 12.89 -22.24
C VAL A 167 -14.23 13.00 -23.76
N GLU A 168 -13.12 13.45 -24.31
CA GLU A 168 -12.74 13.01 -25.64
C GLU A 168 -11.93 11.71 -25.49
N PRO A 169 -12.37 10.61 -26.11
CA PRO A 169 -11.60 9.38 -26.11
C PRO A 169 -10.32 9.62 -26.89
N ASP A 170 -9.19 9.59 -26.20
CA ASP A 170 -7.87 9.54 -26.82
C ASP A 170 -7.82 8.39 -27.85
N PRO A 171 -7.63 8.66 -29.15
CA PRO A 171 -7.59 7.65 -30.20
C PRO A 171 -6.39 6.70 -30.10
N GLN A 172 -5.33 7.07 -29.37
CA GLN A 172 -4.07 6.32 -29.36
C GLN A 172 -3.83 5.53 -28.08
N GLY A 173 -4.43 5.89 -26.95
CA GLY A 173 -4.58 5.04 -25.76
C GLY A 173 -3.29 4.61 -25.04
N LEU A 174 -2.14 4.89 -25.64
CA LEU A 174 -0.80 4.64 -25.18
C LEU A 174 -0.42 5.79 -24.24
N GLY A 175 -0.36 5.49 -22.95
CA GLY A 175 0.33 6.37 -22.00
C GLY A 175 1.78 6.63 -22.47
N PRO A 176 2.47 7.63 -21.89
CA PRO A 176 3.85 7.91 -22.26
C PRO A 176 4.70 6.63 -22.20
N PRO A 177 5.63 6.42 -23.16
CA PRO A 177 6.46 5.23 -23.18
C PRO A 177 7.21 5.10 -21.85
N LEU A 178 7.02 3.96 -21.21
CA LEU A 178 7.62 3.69 -19.92
C LEU A 178 9.09 3.34 -20.13
N GLU A 179 9.96 4.07 -19.45
CA GLU A 179 11.35 3.64 -19.33
C GLU A 179 11.38 2.27 -18.63
N GLN A 180 11.88 1.25 -19.33
CA GLN A 180 12.13 -0.05 -18.74
C GLN A 180 13.31 0.10 -17.78
N VAL A 181 13.04 -0.08 -16.49
CA VAL A 181 14.09 -0.07 -15.47
C VAL A 181 14.71 -1.46 -15.42
N ASP A 182 15.99 -1.56 -15.78
CA ASP A 182 16.73 -2.82 -15.68
C ASP A 182 16.83 -3.24 -14.19
N GLY A 183 16.43 -4.48 -13.88
CA GLY A 183 16.30 -4.95 -12.49
C GLY A 183 15.05 -4.47 -11.73
N ALA A 184 13.96 -4.17 -12.44
CA ALA A 184 12.68 -3.80 -11.82
C ALA A 184 12.23 -4.80 -10.74
N VAL A 185 11.90 -4.27 -9.55
CA VAL A 185 11.29 -5.02 -8.45
C VAL A 185 9.78 -5.07 -8.58
N LEU A 186 9.17 -4.08 -9.19
CA LEU A 186 7.73 -4.03 -9.39
C LEU A 186 7.49 -3.68 -10.84
N GLU A 187 6.80 -4.55 -11.57
CA GLU A 187 6.52 -4.37 -12.98
C GLU A 187 5.07 -4.74 -13.30
N THR A 188 4.41 -3.89 -14.09
CA THR A 188 3.14 -4.23 -14.75
C THR A 188 3.25 -3.96 -16.24
N LYS A 189 2.66 -4.84 -17.06
CA LYS A 189 2.58 -4.71 -18.52
C LYS A 189 1.17 -5.04 -18.98
N ASN A 190 0.55 -4.07 -19.64
CA ASN A 190 -0.77 -4.13 -20.26
C ASN A 190 -1.85 -4.66 -19.31
N LEU A 191 -1.73 -4.32 -18.02
CA LEU A 191 -2.60 -4.83 -16.96
C LEU A 191 -4.02 -4.28 -17.16
N THR A 192 -4.95 -5.19 -17.42
CA THR A 192 -6.37 -4.85 -17.57
C THR A 192 -7.20 -5.70 -16.62
N TYR A 193 -7.99 -5.05 -15.77
CA TYR A 193 -8.79 -5.71 -14.75
C TYR A 193 -10.20 -5.15 -14.69
N ALA A 194 -11.17 -6.05 -14.67
CA ALA A 194 -12.58 -5.76 -14.45
C ALA A 194 -13.11 -6.63 -13.30
N TYR A 195 -13.89 -6.06 -12.38
CA TYR A 195 -14.67 -6.86 -11.44
C TYR A 195 -15.71 -7.69 -12.20
N GLY A 196 -16.01 -8.90 -11.70
CA GLY A 196 -16.95 -9.82 -12.32
C GLY A 196 -18.29 -9.14 -12.63
N GLY A 197 -18.72 -9.24 -13.89
CA GLY A 197 -19.98 -8.63 -14.37
C GLY A 197 -19.89 -7.17 -14.81
N CYS A 198 -18.76 -6.48 -14.64
CA CYS A 198 -18.57 -5.13 -15.17
C CYS A 198 -18.12 -5.16 -16.63
N THR A 199 -18.85 -4.46 -17.51
CA THR A 199 -18.46 -4.25 -18.92
C THR A 199 -17.32 -3.26 -19.07
N ASN A 200 -17.17 -2.33 -18.12
CA ASN A 200 -16.11 -1.33 -18.14
C ASN A 200 -14.99 -1.71 -17.15
N PRO A 201 -13.75 -1.97 -17.63
CA PRO A 201 -12.64 -2.31 -16.77
C PRO A 201 -12.31 -1.18 -15.78
N GLN A 202 -12.03 -1.53 -14.53
CA GLN A 202 -11.54 -0.60 -13.51
C GLN A 202 -10.06 -0.24 -13.73
N LEU A 203 -9.28 -1.14 -14.31
CA LEU A 203 -7.92 -0.87 -14.79
C LEU A 203 -7.83 -1.21 -16.27
N LYS A 204 -7.20 -0.34 -17.05
CA LYS A 204 -7.10 -0.42 -18.51
C LYS A 204 -5.67 -0.15 -18.92
N ASP A 205 -5.01 -1.16 -19.48
CA ASP A 205 -3.66 -1.02 -20.04
C ASP A 205 -2.67 -0.33 -19.07
N VAL A 206 -2.69 -0.75 -17.82
CA VAL A 206 -1.82 -0.22 -16.78
C VAL A 206 -0.44 -0.85 -16.94
N SER A 207 0.55 -0.01 -17.20
CA SER A 207 1.95 -0.42 -17.35
C SER A 207 2.82 0.53 -16.56
N PHE A 208 3.82 0.01 -15.85
CA PHE A 208 4.87 0.77 -15.16
C PHE A 208 5.95 -0.17 -14.62
N SER A 209 7.15 0.36 -14.35
CA SER A 209 8.23 -0.40 -13.71
C SER A 209 8.98 0.45 -12.69
N PHE A 210 9.35 -0.14 -11.56
CA PHE A 210 10.11 0.51 -10.49
C PHE A 210 11.22 -0.41 -9.96
N GLY A 211 12.39 0.18 -9.68
CA GLY A 211 13.55 -0.51 -9.11
C GLY A 211 13.52 -0.63 -7.57
N ARG A 212 14.55 -1.26 -7.00
CA ARG A 212 14.76 -1.39 -5.55
C ARG A 212 14.89 -0.03 -4.86
N GLY A 213 14.47 0.04 -3.60
CA GLY A 213 14.56 1.26 -2.79
C GLY A 213 13.63 2.39 -3.24
N ALA A 214 12.76 2.16 -4.23
CA ALA A 214 11.82 3.18 -4.66
C ALA A 214 10.70 3.36 -3.62
N LYS A 215 10.46 4.62 -3.25
CA LYS A 215 9.28 5.09 -2.50
C LYS A 215 8.31 5.72 -3.50
N ILE A 216 7.33 4.95 -3.93
CA ILE A 216 6.33 5.31 -4.95
C ILE A 216 5.06 5.80 -4.28
N LEU A 217 4.68 7.04 -4.57
CA LEU A 217 3.40 7.60 -4.16
C LEU A 217 2.36 7.44 -5.27
N VAL A 218 1.24 6.79 -4.97
CA VAL A 218 0.13 6.58 -5.91
C VAL A 218 -0.95 7.61 -5.65
N VAL A 219 -1.25 8.42 -6.67
CA VAL A 219 -2.24 9.49 -6.59
C VAL A 219 -3.28 9.34 -7.68
N GLY A 220 -4.51 9.80 -7.43
CA GLY A 220 -5.62 9.69 -8.37
C GLY A 220 -6.94 9.98 -7.68
N ALA A 221 -7.97 10.34 -8.45
CA ALA A 221 -9.30 10.59 -7.91
C ALA A 221 -9.91 9.35 -7.21
N ASN A 222 -10.99 9.58 -6.45
CA ASN A 222 -11.77 8.47 -5.90
C ASN A 222 -12.34 7.62 -7.04
N GLY A 223 -12.22 6.30 -6.93
CA GLY A 223 -12.63 5.37 -7.98
C GLY A 223 -11.67 5.26 -9.17
N ALA A 224 -10.51 5.93 -9.16
CA ALA A 224 -9.53 5.83 -10.25
C ALA A 224 -8.89 4.43 -10.40
N GLY A 225 -9.00 3.56 -9.39
CA GLY A 225 -8.46 2.20 -9.41
C GLY A 225 -7.26 1.94 -8.49
N LYS A 226 -6.87 2.89 -7.62
CA LYS A 226 -5.69 2.79 -6.73
C LYS A 226 -5.73 1.51 -5.88
N SER A 227 -6.74 1.34 -5.04
CA SER A 227 -6.88 0.15 -4.18
C SER A 227 -6.92 -1.14 -5.00
N THR A 228 -7.63 -1.15 -6.14
CA THR A 228 -7.67 -2.30 -7.05
C THR A 228 -6.27 -2.68 -7.55
N LEU A 229 -5.46 -1.69 -7.95
CA LEU A 229 -4.09 -1.88 -8.39
C LEU A 229 -3.22 -2.44 -7.24
N LEU A 230 -3.33 -1.86 -6.05
CA LEU A 230 -2.59 -2.31 -4.86
C LEU A 230 -2.97 -3.75 -4.48
N SER A 231 -4.27 -4.12 -4.54
CA SER A 231 -4.72 -5.50 -4.28
C SER A 231 -4.16 -6.52 -5.26
N ILE A 232 -4.04 -6.13 -6.55
CA ILE A 232 -3.46 -6.99 -7.59
C ILE A 232 -1.98 -7.20 -7.32
N LEU A 233 -1.24 -6.12 -7.05
CA LEU A 233 0.19 -6.19 -6.72
C LEU A 233 0.43 -6.99 -5.44
N GLY A 234 -0.45 -6.87 -4.44
CA GLY A 234 -0.42 -7.67 -3.22
C GLY A 234 -0.83 -9.13 -3.38
N GLY A 235 -1.05 -9.61 -4.62
CA GLY A 235 -1.39 -11.00 -4.92
C GLY A 235 -2.78 -11.43 -4.47
N LYS A 236 -3.69 -10.49 -4.19
CA LYS A 236 -5.05 -10.80 -3.71
C LYS A 236 -6.06 -11.05 -4.82
N ARG A 237 -5.69 -10.75 -6.06
CA ARG A 237 -6.59 -10.84 -7.22
C ARG A 237 -5.86 -11.44 -8.40
N MET A 238 -6.49 -12.42 -9.03
CA MET A 238 -6.04 -12.97 -10.30
C MET A 238 -6.26 -11.96 -11.42
N ILE A 239 -5.28 -11.86 -12.31
CA ILE A 239 -5.30 -10.97 -13.47
C ILE A 239 -5.69 -11.80 -14.71
N PRO A 240 -6.81 -11.49 -15.39
CA PRO A 240 -7.21 -12.21 -16.59
C PRO A 240 -6.45 -11.75 -17.85
N ARG A 241 -5.90 -10.53 -17.88
CA ARG A 241 -5.17 -9.96 -19.02
C ARG A 241 -4.02 -9.05 -18.58
N GLY A 242 -2.87 -9.21 -19.23
CA GLY A 242 -1.64 -8.50 -18.93
C GLY A 242 -0.76 -9.27 -17.95
N PHE A 243 0.19 -8.57 -17.36
CA PHE A 243 1.21 -9.13 -16.48
C PHE A 243 1.46 -8.20 -15.30
N ALA A 244 1.63 -8.77 -14.11
CA ALA A 244 2.13 -8.06 -12.94
C ALA A 244 3.12 -8.97 -12.20
N SER A 245 4.30 -8.44 -11.92
CA SER A 245 5.32 -9.16 -11.17
C SER A 245 5.95 -8.33 -10.08
N ILE A 246 6.35 -9.03 -9.02
CA ILE A 246 7.20 -8.50 -7.96
C ILE A 246 8.45 -9.36 -7.87
N MET A 247 9.61 -8.72 -7.94
CA MET A 247 10.94 -9.35 -7.92
C MET A 247 11.08 -10.46 -8.99
N GLY A 248 10.50 -10.25 -10.17
CA GLY A 248 10.50 -11.21 -11.27
C GLY A 248 9.54 -12.39 -11.10
N LYS A 249 8.69 -12.39 -10.07
CA LYS A 249 7.69 -13.42 -9.78
C LYS A 249 6.29 -12.90 -10.00
N ASP A 250 5.42 -13.73 -10.58
CA ASP A 250 4.01 -13.37 -10.79
C ASP A 250 3.31 -13.10 -9.45
N CYS A 251 2.60 -11.99 -9.35
CA CYS A 251 2.01 -11.55 -8.08
C CYS A 251 0.97 -12.53 -7.50
N PHE A 252 0.25 -13.29 -8.34
CA PHE A 252 -0.85 -14.15 -7.90
C PHE A 252 -0.45 -15.63 -7.84
N ASN A 253 0.31 -16.11 -8.83
CA ASN A 253 0.58 -17.53 -9.00
C ASN A 253 1.79 -18.02 -8.19
N ASP A 254 2.71 -17.15 -7.79
CA ASP A 254 3.90 -17.53 -7.03
C ASP A 254 3.68 -17.41 -5.51
N MET A 255 3.57 -18.55 -4.84
CA MET A 255 3.36 -18.63 -3.39
C MET A 255 4.51 -18.04 -2.56
N GLY A 256 5.69 -17.84 -3.15
CA GLY A 256 6.84 -17.23 -2.49
C GLY A 256 6.74 -15.70 -2.37
N VAL A 257 5.91 -15.04 -3.18
CA VAL A 257 5.71 -13.58 -3.14
C VAL A 257 5.14 -13.15 -1.80
N GLY A 258 4.21 -13.93 -1.23
CA GLY A 258 3.58 -13.61 0.06
C GLY A 258 4.54 -13.55 1.24
N LYS A 259 5.74 -14.15 1.15
CA LYS A 259 6.77 -14.07 2.19
C LYS A 259 7.56 -12.76 2.14
N GLU A 260 7.71 -12.19 0.95
CA GLU A 260 8.59 -11.06 0.64
C GLU A 260 7.83 -9.73 0.54
N VAL A 261 6.51 -9.79 0.34
CA VAL A 261 5.61 -8.64 0.12
C VAL A 261 4.67 -8.45 1.30
N MET A 262 4.67 -7.25 1.87
CA MET A 262 3.62 -6.79 2.77
C MET A 262 2.54 -6.08 1.96
N TYR A 263 1.27 -6.44 2.13
CA TYR A 263 0.15 -5.74 1.51
C TYR A 263 -0.84 -5.26 2.55
N CYS A 264 -0.95 -3.95 2.72
CA CYS A 264 -1.82 -3.24 3.65
C CYS A 264 -2.98 -2.52 2.93
N GLY A 265 -3.88 -3.25 2.24
CA GLY A 265 -5.06 -2.64 1.58
C GLY A 265 -6.46 -3.24 1.81
N ASP A 266 -6.68 -4.55 2.02
CA ASP A 266 -8.04 -5.11 2.18
C ASP A 266 -8.52 -5.27 3.66
N TRP A 267 -7.87 -4.57 4.57
CA TRP A 267 -7.91 -4.85 6.02
C TRP A 267 -9.21 -4.41 6.71
N TRP A 268 -10.05 -3.64 6.00
CA TRP A 268 -11.40 -3.27 6.44
C TRP A 268 -12.47 -4.27 6.00
N ARG A 269 -12.20 -5.13 5.00
CA ARG A 269 -13.22 -6.01 4.39
C ARG A 269 -13.08 -7.48 4.73
N THR A 270 -11.87 -8.03 4.87
CA THR A 270 -11.75 -9.50 4.87
C THR A 270 -10.43 -10.03 5.42
N LYS A 271 -10.36 -10.23 6.73
CA LYS A 271 -9.64 -11.33 7.41
C LYS A 271 -10.39 -11.47 8.74
N PHE A 272 -11.32 -12.39 8.95
CA PHE A 272 -11.20 -13.85 8.87
C PHE A 272 -12.44 -14.48 8.22
N PHE A 273 -12.25 -15.13 7.08
CA PHE A 273 -13.19 -16.13 6.54
C PHE A 273 -12.41 -17.41 6.19
N MET A 274 -11.54 -17.84 7.10
CA MET A 274 -11.03 -19.20 7.11
C MET A 274 -11.15 -19.74 8.53
N ASN A 275 -12.06 -20.70 8.70
CA ASN A 275 -12.10 -21.61 9.84
C ASN A 275 -10.86 -22.51 9.79
N LEU A 276 -9.68 -21.94 10.05
CA LEU A 276 -8.47 -22.72 10.24
C LEU A 276 -7.94 -22.38 11.63
N THR A 277 -7.71 -23.42 12.42
CA THR A 277 -7.12 -23.30 13.75
C THR A 277 -5.61 -23.05 13.60
N PHE A 278 -5.02 -22.37 14.58
CA PHE A 278 -3.61 -21.96 14.56
C PHE A 278 -2.63 -23.15 14.34
N GLY A 279 -3.05 -24.37 14.70
CA GLY A 279 -2.29 -25.60 14.45
C GLY A 279 -2.17 -26.00 12.99
N GLU A 280 -3.15 -25.64 12.14
CA GLU A 280 -3.13 -25.95 10.70
C GLU A 280 -2.25 -24.97 9.91
N LEU A 281 -1.96 -23.80 10.48
CA LEU A 281 -1.21 -22.72 9.83
C LEU A 281 0.32 -22.85 10.01
N LEU A 282 0.75 -23.53 11.06
CA LEU A 282 2.17 -23.70 11.38
C LEU A 282 2.80 -24.97 10.80
N GLY A 283 1.99 -25.89 10.26
CA GLY A 283 2.44 -27.23 9.90
C GLY A 283 2.83 -28.00 11.17
N GLU A 284 2.36 -29.23 11.28
CA GLU A 284 2.78 -30.12 12.37
C GLU A 284 4.32 -30.17 12.42
N VAL A 285 4.90 -29.57 13.46
CA VAL A 285 6.23 -29.97 13.90
C VAL A 285 6.02 -31.35 14.51
N ALA A 286 6.28 -32.38 13.73
CA ALA A 286 6.30 -33.76 14.20
C ALA A 286 7.33 -33.85 15.34
N LEU A 287 6.78 -34.08 16.55
CA LEU A 287 7.34 -34.61 17.80
C LEU A 287 8.83 -34.34 18.11
#